data_AF-A0A327NLD8-F1
#
_entry.id   AF-A0A327NLD8-F1
#
_cell.length_a   1.000
_cell.length_b   1.000
_cell.length_c   1.000
_cell.angle_alpha   90.00
_cell.angle_beta   90.00
_cell.angle_gamma   90.00
#
_symmetry.space_group_name_H-M   'P 1'
#
loop_
_entity.id
_entity.type
_entity.pdbx_description
1 polymer ?
#
loop_
_entity_poly.entity_id
_entity_poly.type
_entity_poly.pdbx_seq_one_letter_code
_entity_poly.pdbx_strand_id
1 'polypeptide(L)'
;MKKKLMMGLLCLFLTTIGVAQRLTLTTTTVADSLRFAQAVQRLAGDMLAVYKSQTDQKAFFETDFRLQLVAGNYAEARKSLASVRSLSNDSLGRFLYAPYDLFAEACLRQRQEEGSFSSYFSPLLTTFLTGLTDRQAVAVSSAFVSRNGLSA
;
A
#
# COMPACT_ATOMS: atom_id res chain seq x y z
N MET A 1 20.04 18.36 42.64
CA MET A 1 20.35 18.97 41.32
C MET A 1 20.66 17.94 40.22
N LYS A 2 21.32 16.82 40.50
CA LYS A 2 21.66 15.77 39.50
C LYS A 2 20.48 15.14 38.75
N LYS A 3 19.33 14.92 39.41
CA LYS A 3 18.13 14.30 38.78
C LYS A 3 17.46 15.20 37.73
N LYS A 4 17.49 16.53 37.90
CA LYS A 4 16.92 17.49 36.94
C LYS A 4 17.82 17.62 35.69
N LEU A 5 19.14 17.54 35.88
CA LEU A 5 20.12 17.49 34.78
C LEU A 5 19.97 16.21 33.94
N MET A 6 19.74 15.07 34.61
CA MET A 6 19.60 13.76 33.97
C MET A 6 18.29 13.62 33.17
N MET A 7 17.20 14.23 33.64
CA MET A 7 15.93 14.29 32.90
C MET A 7 16.04 15.18 31.65
N GLY A 8 16.77 16.30 31.75
CA GLY A 8 17.04 17.17 30.59
C GLY A 8 17.88 16.47 29.52
N LEU A 9 18.88 15.67 29.94
CA LEU A 9 19.71 14.91 29.02
C LEU A 9 18.91 13.80 28.31
N LEU A 10 18.00 13.13 29.02
CA LEU A 10 17.13 12.08 28.46
C LEU A 10 16.18 12.64 27.39
N CYS A 11 15.58 13.81 27.62
CA CYS A 11 14.72 14.47 26.62
C CYS A 11 15.49 14.89 25.36
N LEU A 12 16.78 15.23 25.50
CA LEU A 12 17.64 15.61 24.37
C LEU A 12 18.09 14.41 23.52
N PHE A 13 18.18 13.21 24.10
CA PHE A 13 18.45 11.97 23.37
C PHE A 13 17.21 11.40 22.65
N LEU A 14 16.00 11.75 23.09
CA LEU A 14 14.75 11.27 22.47
C LEU A 14 14.38 12.06 21.20
N THR A 15 14.89 13.28 20.99
CA THR A 15 14.57 14.10 19.82
C THR A 15 15.38 13.76 18.57
N THR A 16 16.45 12.97 18.68
CA THR A 16 17.36 12.67 17.56
C THR A 16 16.96 11.47 16.71
N ILE A 17 15.88 10.76 17.07
CA ILE A 17 15.52 9.48 16.41
C ILE A 17 14.48 9.66 15.29
N GLY A 18 13.93 10.86 15.11
CA GLY A 18 12.92 11.15 14.09
C GLY A 18 13.48 11.93 12.90
N VAL A 19 14.23 11.29 11.99
CA VAL A 19 14.54 11.92 10.70
C VAL A 19 13.35 11.72 9.77
N ALA A 20 12.49 12.72 9.63
CA ALA A 20 11.51 12.76 8.55
C ALA A 20 12.26 12.93 7.22
N GLN A 21 12.26 11.90 6.37
CA GLN A 21 12.86 12.00 5.04
C GLN A 21 12.05 12.98 4.19
N ARG A 22 12.69 14.06 3.77
CA ARG A 22 12.12 14.99 2.78
C ARG A 22 12.35 14.42 1.38
N LEU A 23 11.27 14.19 0.66
CA LEU A 23 11.28 13.75 -0.72
C LEU A 23 10.94 14.95 -1.59
N THR A 24 11.93 15.49 -2.29
CA THR A 24 11.75 16.66 -3.13
C THR A 24 11.35 16.21 -4.54
N LEU A 25 10.10 16.47 -4.91
CA LEU A 25 9.65 16.39 -6.31
C LEU A 25 9.85 17.77 -6.96
N THR A 26 10.45 17.82 -8.14
CA THR A 26 10.58 19.07 -8.92
C THR A 26 9.21 19.57 -9.36
N THR A 27 8.96 20.88 -9.25
CA THR A 27 7.67 21.52 -9.53
C THR A 27 7.18 21.35 -10.97
N THR A 28 8.09 21.22 -11.94
CA THR A 28 7.77 20.94 -13.35
C THR A 28 7.16 19.55 -13.57
N THR A 29 7.40 18.62 -12.65
CA THR A 29 6.89 17.25 -12.68
C THR A 29 5.42 17.18 -12.24
N VAL A 30 4.91 18.18 -11.51
CA VAL A 30 3.56 18.16 -10.92
C VAL A 30 2.49 18.66 -11.90
N ALA A 31 2.84 19.54 -12.84
CA ALA A 31 1.91 20.09 -13.83
C ALA A 31 1.52 19.09 -14.94
N ASP A 32 2.32 18.04 -15.13
CA ASP A 32 2.11 16.99 -16.13
C ASP A 32 1.77 15.68 -15.41
N SER A 33 0.50 15.24 -15.53
CA SER A 33 -0.01 14.07 -14.82
C SER A 33 0.73 12.78 -15.18
N LEU A 34 1.24 12.66 -16.40
CA LEU A 34 2.00 11.47 -16.82
C LEU A 34 3.39 11.49 -16.20
N ARG A 35 4.09 12.63 -16.24
CA ARG A 35 5.42 12.77 -15.61
C ARG A 35 5.34 12.63 -14.09
N PHE A 36 4.26 13.14 -13.48
CA PHE A 36 3.99 12.93 -12.07
C PHE A 36 3.85 11.45 -11.73
N ALA A 37 3.02 10.72 -12.46
CA ALA A 37 2.83 9.28 -12.25
C ALA A 37 4.16 8.50 -12.37
N GLN A 38 4.97 8.81 -13.39
CA GLN A 38 6.29 8.21 -13.56
C GLN A 38 7.25 8.52 -12.41
N ALA A 39 7.25 9.76 -11.92
CA ALA A 39 8.09 10.16 -10.79
C ALA A 39 7.68 9.47 -9.49
N VAL A 40 6.37 9.34 -9.23
CA VAL A 40 5.83 8.60 -8.08
C VAL A 40 6.19 7.12 -8.16
N GLN A 41 6.07 6.51 -9.35
CA GLN A 41 6.45 5.12 -9.58
C GLN A 41 7.95 4.89 -9.32
N ARG A 42 8.80 5.79 -9.83
CA ARG A 42 10.26 5.74 -9.60
C ARG A 42 10.60 5.85 -8.13
N LEU A 43 10.00 6.83 -7.44
CA LEU A 43 10.20 7.04 -6.02
C LEU A 43 9.80 5.80 -5.20
N ALA A 44 8.70 5.15 -5.54
CA ALA A 44 8.30 3.90 -4.88
C ALA A 44 9.33 2.78 -5.12
N GLY A 45 9.91 2.70 -6.33
CA GLY A 45 11.01 1.79 -6.63
C GLY A 45 12.26 2.06 -5.78
N ASP A 46 12.65 3.33 -5.65
CA ASP A 46 13.79 3.73 -4.82
C ASP A 46 13.55 3.38 -3.33
N MET A 47 12.31 3.53 -2.86
CA MET A 47 11.91 3.13 -1.50
C MET A 47 11.99 1.62 -1.30
N LEU A 48 11.51 0.82 -2.27
CA LEU A 48 11.61 -0.64 -2.20
C LEU A 48 13.05 -1.12 -2.10
N ALA A 49 13.99 -0.46 -2.79
CA ALA A 49 15.40 -0.84 -2.76
C ALA A 49 16.05 -0.67 -1.38
N VAL A 50 15.55 0.25 -0.56
CA VAL A 50 16.07 0.53 0.79
C VAL A 50 15.19 -0.03 1.91
N TYR A 51 13.97 -0.47 1.60
CA TYR A 51 13.02 -0.99 2.57
C TYR A 51 13.43 -2.39 3.04
N LYS A 52 13.76 -2.52 4.32
CA LYS A 52 14.27 -3.75 4.92
C LYS A 52 13.20 -4.47 5.72
N SER A 53 13.38 -5.80 5.83
CA SER A 53 12.58 -6.67 6.70
C SER A 53 12.49 -6.10 8.12
N GLN A 54 11.28 -6.04 8.64
CA GLN A 54 10.97 -5.56 9.99
C GLN A 54 10.73 -6.75 10.93
N THR A 55 10.89 -6.53 12.23
CA THR A 55 10.54 -7.52 13.26
C THR A 55 9.07 -7.92 13.16
N ASP A 56 8.20 -6.96 12.87
CA ASP A 56 6.79 -7.24 12.54
C ASP A 56 6.67 -7.58 11.05
N GLN A 57 6.62 -8.89 10.76
CA GLN A 57 6.50 -9.39 9.40
C GLN A 57 5.20 -8.97 8.71
N LYS A 58 4.10 -8.84 9.47
CA LYS A 58 2.82 -8.44 8.87
C LYS A 58 2.90 -6.98 8.43
N ALA A 59 3.40 -6.09 9.30
CA ALA A 59 3.58 -4.68 8.97
C ALA A 59 4.58 -4.48 7.81
N PHE A 60 5.63 -5.32 7.76
CA PHE A 60 6.55 -5.36 6.63
C PHE A 60 5.82 -5.65 5.31
N PHE A 61 5.10 -6.76 5.21
CA PHE A 61 4.41 -7.12 3.98
C PHE A 61 3.28 -6.14 3.63
N GLU A 62 2.62 -5.54 4.63
CA GLU A 62 1.61 -4.50 4.41
C GLU A 62 2.16 -3.25 3.73
N THR A 63 3.37 -2.83 4.11
CA THR A 63 4.03 -1.69 3.50
C THR A 63 4.61 -2.06 2.13
N ASP A 64 5.23 -3.23 2.05
CA ASP A 64 5.89 -3.75 0.86
C ASP A 64 4.92 -3.90 -0.32
N PHE A 65 3.74 -4.52 -0.12
CA PHE A 65 2.79 -4.68 -1.21
C PHE A 65 2.29 -3.33 -1.74
N ARG A 66 2.11 -2.32 -0.87
CA ARG A 66 1.65 -0.98 -1.26
C ARG A 66 2.71 -0.26 -2.09
N LEU A 67 3.96 -0.34 -1.67
CA LEU A 67 5.09 0.20 -2.44
C LEU A 67 5.21 -0.50 -3.79
N GLN A 68 5.05 -1.83 -3.84
CA GLN A 68 5.06 -2.60 -5.09
C GLN A 68 3.92 -2.21 -6.02
N LEU A 69 2.70 -1.98 -5.53
CA LEU A 69 1.59 -1.47 -6.34
C LEU A 69 1.92 -0.13 -6.99
N VAL A 70 2.45 0.81 -6.21
CA VAL A 70 2.81 2.16 -6.70
C VAL A 70 3.99 2.10 -7.67
N ALA A 71 4.97 1.23 -7.41
CA ALA A 71 6.10 0.97 -8.30
C ALA A 71 5.71 0.22 -9.58
N GLY A 72 4.46 -0.27 -9.68
CA GLY A 72 3.97 -1.04 -10.81
C GLY A 72 4.49 -2.49 -10.84
N ASN A 73 4.97 -3.02 -9.72
CA ASN A 73 5.42 -4.40 -9.55
C ASN A 73 4.25 -5.29 -9.09
N TYR A 74 3.23 -5.41 -9.95
CA TYR A 74 1.94 -5.99 -9.57
C TYR A 74 2.00 -7.48 -9.20
N ALA A 75 2.86 -8.28 -9.84
CA ALA A 75 2.99 -9.70 -9.52
C ALA A 75 3.59 -9.90 -8.11
N GLU A 76 4.57 -9.09 -7.76
CA GLU A 76 5.24 -9.07 -6.45
C GLU A 76 4.27 -8.56 -5.38
N ALA A 77 3.50 -7.51 -5.68
CA ALA A 77 2.45 -7.00 -4.80
C ALA A 77 1.47 -8.10 -4.40
N ARG A 78 1.04 -8.94 -5.35
CA ARG A 78 0.14 -10.07 -5.08
C ARG A 78 0.80 -11.14 -4.20
N LYS A 79 2.09 -11.41 -4.36
CA LYS A 79 2.85 -12.33 -3.48
C LYS A 79 2.92 -11.78 -2.04
N SER A 80 3.29 -10.52 -1.87
CA SER A 80 3.34 -9.88 -0.55
C SER A 80 1.95 -9.79 0.10
N LEU A 81 0.89 -9.56 -0.69
CA LEU A 81 -0.48 -9.59 -0.22
C LEU A 81 -0.90 -10.98 0.28
N ALA A 82 -0.47 -12.04 -0.40
CA ALA A 82 -0.67 -13.42 0.06
C ALA A 82 0.02 -13.66 1.41
N SER A 83 1.23 -13.13 1.61
CA SER A 83 1.93 -13.18 2.90
C SER A 83 1.19 -12.43 4.01
N VAL A 84 0.64 -11.24 3.74
CA VAL A 84 -0.19 -10.51 4.72
C VAL A 84 -1.40 -11.36 5.13
N ARG A 85 -2.06 -11.99 4.16
CA ARG A 85 -3.23 -12.85 4.41
C ARG A 85 -2.87 -14.08 5.23
N SER A 86 -1.74 -14.74 4.96
CA SER A 86 -1.31 -15.92 5.73
C SER A 86 -0.93 -15.58 7.17
N LEU A 87 -0.47 -14.34 7.42
CA LEU A 87 -0.13 -13.86 8.76
C LEU A 87 -1.33 -13.28 9.52
N SER A 88 -2.50 -13.19 8.88
CA SER A 88 -3.71 -12.64 9.48
C SER A 88 -4.60 -13.74 10.05
N ASN A 89 -4.87 -13.68 11.36
CA ASN A 89 -5.85 -14.55 12.03
C ASN A 89 -7.31 -14.09 11.82
N ASP A 90 -7.52 -12.95 11.16
CA ASP A 90 -8.85 -12.42 10.91
C ASP A 90 -9.48 -13.05 9.66
N SER A 91 -10.55 -13.82 9.88
CA SER A 91 -11.38 -14.42 8.82
C SER A 91 -11.95 -13.39 7.83
N LEU A 92 -12.16 -12.14 8.27
CA LEU A 92 -12.60 -11.04 7.41
C LEU A 92 -11.43 -10.25 6.82
N GLY A 93 -10.23 -10.42 7.37
CA GLY A 93 -9.00 -9.79 6.90
C GLY A 93 -8.70 -10.07 5.43
N ARG A 94 -9.12 -11.24 4.91
CA ARG A 94 -9.01 -11.58 3.47
C ARG A 94 -9.76 -10.59 2.57
N PHE A 95 -10.86 -10.02 3.03
CA PHE A 95 -11.69 -9.09 2.27
C PHE A 95 -11.14 -7.66 2.33
N LEU A 96 -10.42 -7.31 3.40
CA LEU A 96 -9.80 -5.99 3.57
C LEU A 96 -8.81 -5.66 2.45
N TYR A 97 -8.13 -6.68 1.93
CA TYR A 97 -7.13 -6.49 0.87
C TYR A 97 -7.62 -6.89 -0.52
N ALA A 98 -8.89 -7.29 -0.66
CA ALA A 98 -9.44 -7.67 -1.96
C ALA A 98 -9.34 -6.55 -3.02
N PRO A 99 -9.59 -5.27 -2.71
CA PRO A 99 -9.47 -4.19 -3.71
C PRO A 99 -8.09 -4.11 -4.35
N TYR A 100 -7.03 -4.29 -3.54
CA TYR A 100 -5.64 -4.25 -4.01
C TYR A 100 -5.30 -5.44 -4.93
N ASP A 101 -5.81 -6.63 -4.62
CA ASP A 101 -5.61 -7.84 -5.43
C ASP A 101 -6.32 -7.73 -6.78
N LEU A 102 -7.58 -7.27 -6.77
CA LEU A 102 -8.36 -7.03 -7.98
C LEU A 102 -7.71 -5.98 -8.88
N PHE A 103 -7.21 -4.89 -8.28
CA PHE A 103 -6.48 -3.86 -8.99
C PHE A 103 -5.19 -4.41 -9.62
N ALA A 104 -4.36 -5.11 -8.84
CA ALA A 104 -3.10 -5.69 -9.32
C ALA A 104 -3.34 -6.69 -10.47
N GLU A 105 -4.34 -7.55 -10.33
CA GLU A 105 -4.73 -8.52 -11.36
C GLU A 105 -5.19 -7.83 -12.65
N ALA A 106 -6.04 -6.80 -12.55
CA ALA A 106 -6.47 -6.04 -13.71
C ALA A 106 -5.29 -5.35 -14.42
N CYS A 107 -4.37 -4.75 -13.66
CA CYS A 107 -3.17 -4.15 -14.24
C CYS A 107 -2.22 -5.17 -14.88
N LEU A 108 -2.11 -6.38 -14.32
CA LEU A 108 -1.33 -7.46 -14.94
C LEU A 108 -1.92 -7.86 -16.30
N ARG A 109 -3.24 -8.09 -16.36
CA ARG A 109 -3.93 -8.43 -17.60
C ARG A 109 -3.80 -7.34 -18.65
N GLN A 110 -3.99 -6.07 -18.25
CA GLN A 110 -3.80 -4.93 -19.13
C GLN A 110 -2.39 -4.84 -19.74
N ARG A 111 -1.35 -5.31 -19.03
CA ARG A 111 0.02 -5.33 -19.56
C ARG A 111 0.30 -6.51 -20.49
N GLN A 112 -0.40 -7.61 -20.31
CA GLN A 112 -0.18 -8.85 -21.06
C GLN A 112 -1.03 -8.92 -22.32
N GLU A 113 -2.18 -8.26 -22.31
CA GLU A 113 -3.20 -8.33 -23.34
C GLU A 113 -3.57 -6.93 -23.86
N GLU A 114 -4.05 -6.86 -25.09
CA GLU A 114 -4.54 -5.61 -25.67
C GLU A 114 -5.94 -5.28 -25.12
N GLY A 115 -6.00 -4.39 -24.13
CA GLY A 115 -7.26 -3.97 -23.53
C GLY A 115 -7.14 -2.78 -22.58
N SER A 116 -8.29 -2.21 -22.21
CA SER A 116 -8.35 -1.16 -21.20
C SER A 116 -8.31 -1.76 -19.79
N PHE A 117 -7.85 -0.99 -18.79
CA PHE A 117 -7.98 -1.41 -17.39
C PHE A 117 -9.43 -1.80 -17.03
N SER A 118 -10.41 -1.00 -17.47
CA SER A 118 -11.82 -1.18 -17.14
C SER A 118 -12.40 -2.51 -17.66
N SER A 119 -11.99 -2.92 -18.87
CA SER A 119 -12.42 -4.21 -19.45
C SER A 119 -11.92 -5.42 -18.65
N TYR A 120 -10.83 -5.29 -17.89
CA TYR A 120 -10.34 -6.35 -17.00
C TYR A 120 -10.86 -6.22 -15.57
N PHE A 121 -10.92 -5.00 -15.05
CA PHE A 121 -11.30 -4.75 -13.66
C PHE A 121 -12.80 -5.00 -13.41
N SER A 122 -13.68 -4.57 -14.32
CA SER A 122 -15.13 -4.67 -14.11
C SER A 122 -15.59 -6.13 -13.95
N PRO A 123 -15.21 -7.08 -14.83
CA PRO A 123 -15.58 -8.49 -14.65
C PRO A 123 -15.01 -9.11 -13.37
N LEU A 124 -13.77 -8.75 -12.99
CA LEU A 124 -13.15 -9.21 -11.75
C LEU A 124 -13.93 -8.74 -10.52
N LEU A 125 -14.28 -7.45 -10.49
CA LEU A 125 -15.05 -6.86 -9.40
C LEU A 125 -16.46 -7.47 -9.32
N THR A 126 -17.17 -7.56 -10.43
CA THR A 126 -18.52 -8.16 -10.47
C THR A 126 -18.48 -9.60 -9.94
N THR A 127 -17.56 -10.41 -10.45
CA THR A 127 -17.40 -11.81 -10.00
C THR A 127 -17.12 -11.86 -8.50
N PHE A 128 -16.20 -11.02 -8.01
CA PHE A 128 -15.89 -10.93 -6.58
C PHE A 128 -17.11 -10.58 -5.74
N LEU A 129 -17.87 -9.55 -6.12
CA LEU A 129 -19.03 -9.07 -5.38
C LEU A 129 -20.17 -10.09 -5.37
N THR A 130 -20.42 -10.80 -6.49
CA THR A 130 -21.47 -11.84 -6.55
C THR A 130 -21.22 -13.03 -5.63
N GLY A 131 -19.96 -13.24 -5.22
CA GLY A 131 -19.58 -14.31 -4.30
C GLY A 131 -19.64 -13.95 -2.82
N LEU A 132 -20.04 -12.72 -2.47
CA LEU A 132 -20.06 -12.25 -1.08
C LEU A 132 -21.39 -12.55 -0.39
N THR A 133 -21.32 -12.96 0.86
CA THR A 133 -22.48 -12.89 1.78
C THR A 133 -22.67 -11.46 2.28
N ASP A 134 -23.85 -11.11 2.80
CA ASP A 134 -24.14 -9.77 3.33
C ASP A 134 -23.09 -9.28 4.34
N ARG A 135 -22.67 -10.17 5.26
CA ARG A 135 -21.63 -9.86 6.24
C ARG A 135 -20.28 -9.54 5.58
N GLN A 136 -19.93 -10.26 4.53
CA GLN A 136 -18.69 -10.04 3.78
C GLN A 136 -18.79 -8.76 2.93
N ALA A 137 -19.95 -8.48 2.33
CA ALA A 137 -20.21 -7.26 1.58
C ALA A 137 -20.02 -6.01 2.44
N VAL A 138 -20.46 -6.03 3.70
CA VAL A 138 -20.21 -4.94 4.66
C VAL A 138 -18.71 -4.78 4.94
N ALA A 139 -17.98 -5.88 5.14
CA ALA A 139 -16.52 -5.83 5.36
C ALA A 139 -15.75 -5.31 4.13
N VAL A 140 -16.20 -5.65 2.92
CA VAL A 140 -15.63 -5.14 1.67
C VAL A 140 -15.94 -3.66 1.50
N SER A 141 -17.19 -3.24 1.74
CA SER A 141 -17.60 -1.83 1.65
C SER A 141 -16.75 -0.95 2.57
N SER A 142 -16.54 -1.39 3.82
CA SER A 142 -15.66 -0.66 4.74
C SER A 142 -14.20 -0.66 4.27
N ALA A 143 -13.71 -1.70 3.59
CA ALA A 143 -12.36 -1.71 3.02
C ALA A 143 -12.18 -0.65 1.92
N PHE A 144 -13.17 -0.45 1.06
CA PHE A 144 -13.16 0.60 0.02
C PHE A 144 -13.25 2.01 0.62
N VAL A 145 -13.98 2.19 1.73
CA VAL A 145 -14.27 3.52 2.29
C VAL A 145 -13.26 3.94 3.38
N SER A 146 -12.89 3.04 4.30
CA SER A 146 -12.32 3.41 5.60
C SER A 146 -10.79 3.38 5.70
N ARG A 147 -10.09 2.72 4.78
CA ARG A 147 -8.64 2.50 4.91
C ARG A 147 -7.87 2.86 3.66
N ASN A 148 -7.89 4.15 3.29
CA ASN A 148 -6.97 4.87 2.37
C ASN A 148 -7.53 5.35 1.00
N GLY A 149 -8.74 5.92 0.91
CA GLY A 149 -9.01 6.69 -0.33
C GLY A 149 -10.39 7.23 -0.68
N LEU A 150 -11.46 7.09 0.11
CA LEU A 150 -12.78 7.65 -0.25
C LEU A 150 -13.59 8.14 0.97
N SER A 151 -12.94 8.78 1.94
CA SER A 151 -13.65 9.70 2.84
C SER A 151 -13.33 11.12 2.37
N ALA A 152 -14.32 11.76 1.73
CA ALA A 152 -14.37 13.21 1.59
C ALA A 152 -14.46 13.87 2.96
#